data_AF-A0A928ILG2-F1
#
_entry.id   AF-A0A928ILG2-F1
#
_cell.length_a   1.000
_cell.length_b   1.000
_cell.length_c   1.000
_cell.angle_alpha   90.00
_cell.angle_beta   90.00
_cell.angle_gamma   90.00
#
_symmetry.space_group_name_H-M   'P 1'
#
loop_
_entity.id
_entity.type
_entity.pdbx_description
1 polymer ?
#
loop_
_entity_poly.entity_id
_entity_poly.type
_entity_poly.pdbx_seq_one_letter_code
_entity_poly.pdbx_strand_id
1 'polypeptide(L)'
;MNQKKLKNLFLTIAVIAAVVSVALLFVAIAVDGESVPVVKGALIAVVVLCFILAGEFFFLFYVENEVKPNYFLYDENTRKNIPVQKMGFEIINRKINKYLSEYASSEGALWTDRILERPDLDMENKFKPAVAYRLLFGLADKDVDKGWSCFEKASVETVEFICSALDSCGDTEVARTLRHLKAANPINLKYVRDYLVNNKAYIRTKLCNYVYDNINKF
;
A
#
# COMPACT_ATOMS: atom_id res chain seq x y z
N MET A 1 10.77 10.86 16.55
CA MET A 1 10.12 10.22 17.72
C MET A 1 9.38 8.98 17.23
N ASN A 2 9.58 7.81 17.85
CA ASN A 2 9.05 6.53 17.36
C ASN A 2 7.51 6.53 17.42
N GLN A 3 6.81 6.36 16.29
CA GLN A 3 5.34 6.41 16.21
C GLN A 3 4.66 5.48 17.22
N LYS A 4 5.25 4.30 17.50
CA LYS A 4 4.76 3.38 18.53
C LYS A 4 4.81 3.97 19.95
N LYS A 5 5.88 4.72 20.28
CA LYS A 5 6.02 5.38 21.59
C LYS A 5 5.03 6.52 21.75
N LEU A 6 4.79 7.28 20.68
CA LEU A 6 3.82 8.38 20.69
C LEU A 6 2.38 7.86 20.85
N LYS A 7 2.03 6.77 20.14
CA LYS A 7 0.71 6.11 20.27
C LYS A 7 0.48 5.53 21.67
N ASN A 8 1.47 4.87 22.26
CA ASN A 8 1.37 4.36 23.63
C ASN A 8 1.23 5.50 24.65
N LEU A 9 1.86 6.65 24.41
CA LEU A 9 1.73 7.83 25.25
C LEU A 9 0.30 8.39 25.20
N PHE A 10 -0.28 8.57 24.01
CA PHE A 10 -1.65 9.06 23.86
C PHE A 10 -2.68 8.12 24.49
N LEU A 11 -2.54 6.81 24.29
CA LEU A 11 -3.42 5.81 24.93
C LEU A 11 -3.33 5.89 26.46
N THR A 12 -2.12 6.05 26.99
CA THR A 12 -1.90 6.16 28.45
C THR A 12 -2.54 7.43 29.01
N ILE A 13 -2.41 8.57 28.31
CA ILE A 13 -3.06 9.83 28.70
C ILE A 13 -4.59 9.68 28.68
N ALA A 14 -5.16 9.04 27.65
CA ALA A 14 -6.60 8.81 27.55
C ALA A 14 -7.14 7.95 28.71
N VAL A 15 -6.43 6.87 29.05
CA VAL A 15 -6.80 6.00 30.17
C VAL A 15 -6.72 6.75 31.51
N ILE A 16 -5.65 7.52 31.73
CA ILE A 16 -5.51 8.33 32.96
C ILE A 16 -6.63 9.37 33.04
N ALA A 17 -6.94 10.07 31.96
CA ALA A 17 -8.03 11.04 31.91
C ALA A 17 -9.38 10.41 32.24
N ALA A 18 -9.67 9.22 31.72
CA ALA A 18 -10.89 8.49 32.02
C ALA A 18 -10.98 8.08 33.50
N VAL A 19 -9.88 7.54 34.07
CA VAL A 19 -9.82 7.16 35.49
C VAL A 19 -10.00 8.37 36.41
N VAL A 20 -9.34 9.49 36.11
CA VAL A 20 -9.49 10.75 36.87
C VAL A 20 -10.93 11.28 36.77
N SER A 21 -11.55 11.21 35.60
CA SER A 21 -12.96 11.61 35.40
C SER A 21 -13.91 10.81 36.30
N VAL A 22 -13.73 9.50 36.34
CA VAL A 22 -14.55 8.61 37.20
C VAL A 22 -14.33 8.92 38.68
N ALA A 23 -13.09 9.13 39.11
CA ALA A 23 -12.77 9.51 40.48
C ALA A 23 -13.41 10.85 40.88
N LEU A 24 -13.31 11.86 40.02
CA LEU A 24 -13.92 13.18 40.22
C LEU A 24 -15.46 13.12 40.24
N LEU A 25 -16.07 12.20 39.47
CA LEU A 25 -17.50 11.97 39.50
C LEU A 25 -17.94 11.42 40.88
N PHE A 26 -17.22 10.46 41.45
CA PHE A 26 -17.50 9.96 42.80
C PHE A 26 -17.38 11.06 43.86
N VAL A 27 -16.36 11.92 43.75
CA VAL A 27 -16.20 13.09 44.62
C VAL A 27 -17.38 14.05 44.46
N ALA A 28 -17.80 14.35 43.22
CA ALA A 28 -18.93 15.23 42.95
C ALA A 28 -20.27 14.69 43.48
N ILE A 29 -20.46 13.37 43.50
CA ILE A 29 -21.63 12.70 44.09
C ILE A 29 -21.59 12.78 45.63
N ALA A 30 -20.41 12.59 46.22
CA ALA A 30 -20.22 12.63 47.67
C ALA A 30 -20.30 14.04 48.27
N VAL A 31 -20.04 15.09 47.46
CA VAL A 31 -20.21 16.48 47.88
C VAL A 31 -21.69 16.83 47.99
N ASP A 32 -22.07 17.27 49.19
CA ASP A 32 -23.40 17.79 49.47
C ASP A 32 -23.65 19.08 48.65
N GLY A 33 -24.67 19.03 47.79
CA GLY A 33 -24.93 20.09 46.82
C GLY A 33 -25.51 21.35 47.43
N GLU A 34 -26.10 21.25 48.62
CA GLU A 34 -26.74 22.39 49.30
C GLU A 34 -25.73 23.28 50.01
N SER A 35 -24.62 22.71 50.48
CA SER A 35 -23.58 23.44 51.20
C SER A 35 -22.57 24.13 50.28
N VAL A 36 -22.24 23.54 49.12
CA VAL A 36 -21.24 24.12 48.19
C VAL A 36 -21.63 23.92 46.69
N PRO A 37 -22.69 24.59 46.20
CA PRO A 37 -23.22 24.38 44.86
C PRO A 37 -22.23 24.73 43.74
N VAL A 38 -21.42 25.78 43.94
CA VAL A 38 -20.42 26.22 42.95
C VAL A 38 -19.31 25.18 42.74
N VAL A 39 -18.86 24.53 43.83
CA VAL A 39 -17.81 23.50 43.77
C VAL A 39 -18.34 22.24 43.09
N LYS A 40 -19.57 21.82 43.39
CA LYS A 40 -20.21 20.69 42.71
C LYS A 40 -20.38 20.94 41.21
N GLY A 41 -20.83 22.14 40.83
CA GLY A 41 -20.93 22.55 39.42
C GLY A 41 -19.57 22.55 38.71
N ALA A 42 -18.52 23.08 39.34
CA ALA A 42 -17.17 23.07 38.80
C ALA A 42 -16.62 21.64 38.63
N LEU A 43 -16.84 20.75 39.60
CA LEU A 43 -16.43 19.35 39.52
C LEU A 43 -17.12 18.63 38.36
N ILE A 44 -18.43 18.81 38.19
CA ILE A 44 -19.17 18.21 37.07
C ILE A 44 -18.66 18.75 35.73
N ALA A 45 -18.39 20.06 35.62
CA ALA A 45 -17.83 20.65 34.41
C ALA A 45 -16.45 20.07 34.06
N VAL A 46 -15.58 19.88 35.05
CA VAL A 46 -14.27 19.23 34.85
C VAL A 46 -14.43 17.78 34.41
N VAL A 47 -15.35 17.02 35.02
CA VAL A 47 -15.63 15.63 34.63
C VAL A 47 -16.07 15.54 33.17
N VAL A 48 -17.01 16.40 32.74
CA VAL A 48 -17.49 16.45 31.35
C VAL A 48 -16.33 16.77 30.40
N LEU A 49 -15.50 17.74 30.74
CA LEU A 49 -14.37 18.16 29.91
C LEU A 49 -13.32 17.06 29.79
N CYS A 50 -13.03 16.32 30.87
CA CYS A 50 -12.13 15.17 30.84
C CYS A 50 -12.70 13.99 30.04
N PHE A 51 -14.01 13.73 30.07
CA PHE A 51 -14.64 12.72 29.21
C PHE A 51 -14.60 13.08 27.74
N ILE A 52 -14.81 14.36 27.39
CA ILE A 52 -14.67 14.84 26.00
C ILE A 52 -13.25 14.63 25.52
N LEU A 53 -12.24 15.04 26.30
CA LEU A 53 -10.83 14.84 25.96
C LEU A 53 -10.48 13.36 25.81
N ALA A 54 -10.93 12.50 26.73
CA ALA A 54 -10.71 11.06 26.63
C ALA A 54 -11.35 10.48 25.36
N GLY A 55 -12.58 10.92 25.03
CA GLY A 55 -13.29 10.55 23.80
C GLY A 55 -12.54 10.97 22.54
N GLU A 56 -12.02 12.20 22.48
CA GLU A 56 -11.22 12.68 21.34
C GLU A 56 -9.91 11.89 21.19
N PHE A 57 -9.21 11.60 22.28
CA PHE A 57 -8.00 10.77 22.21
C PHE A 57 -8.31 9.33 21.77
N PHE A 58 -9.42 8.75 22.22
CA PHE A 58 -9.87 7.44 21.74
C PHE A 58 -10.26 7.47 20.27
N PHE A 59 -10.94 8.52 19.82
CA PHE A 59 -11.31 8.71 18.42
C PHE A 59 -10.08 8.87 17.54
N LEU A 60 -9.12 9.72 17.92
CA LEU A 60 -7.85 9.86 17.22
C LEU A 60 -7.07 8.55 17.19
N PHE A 61 -7.02 7.83 18.31
CA PHE A 61 -6.40 6.50 18.36
C PHE A 61 -7.10 5.50 17.44
N TYR A 62 -8.43 5.52 17.35
CA TYR A 62 -9.20 4.64 16.49
C TYR A 62 -9.01 4.97 15.02
N VAL A 63 -9.14 6.24 14.63
CA VAL A 63 -8.95 6.71 13.25
C VAL A 63 -7.50 6.52 12.79
N GLU A 64 -6.50 6.80 13.63
CA GLU A 64 -5.09 6.50 13.31
C GLU A 64 -4.75 5.01 13.33
N ASN A 65 -5.64 4.16 13.85
CA ASN A 65 -5.53 2.71 13.82
C ASN A 65 -6.44 2.06 12.77
N GLU A 66 -7.06 2.84 11.88
CA GLU A 66 -7.26 2.38 10.50
C GLU A 66 -5.88 2.23 9.84
N VAL A 67 -5.08 1.31 10.38
CA VAL A 67 -3.98 0.69 9.69
C VAL A 67 -4.66 0.01 8.52
N LYS A 68 -4.69 0.70 7.38
CA LYS A 68 -5.14 0.10 6.12
C LYS A 68 -4.49 -1.27 6.06
N PRO A 69 -5.30 -2.34 6.06
CA PRO A 69 -4.75 -3.67 6.17
C PRO A 69 -3.85 -3.85 4.96
N ASN A 70 -2.61 -4.27 5.22
CA ASN A 70 -1.59 -4.34 4.20
C ASN A 70 -2.11 -5.07 2.96
N TYR A 71 -2.04 -4.42 1.80
CA TYR A 71 -2.75 -4.89 0.60
C TYR A 71 -2.43 -6.35 0.23
N PHE A 72 -1.16 -6.73 0.39
CA PHE A 72 -0.67 -8.07 0.06
C PHE A 72 -0.94 -9.10 1.17
N LEU A 73 -0.87 -8.71 2.44
CA LEU A 73 -1.11 -9.61 3.56
C LEU A 73 -2.60 -9.82 3.82
N TYR A 74 -3.48 -8.87 3.48
CA TYR A 74 -4.89 -9.00 3.81
C TYR A 74 -5.62 -9.91 2.83
N ASP A 75 -6.26 -10.98 3.32
CA ASP A 75 -7.17 -11.79 2.52
C ASP A 75 -8.61 -11.31 2.72
N GLU A 76 -9.20 -10.77 1.65
CA GLU A 76 -10.58 -10.25 1.68
C GLU A 76 -11.63 -11.34 1.84
N ASN A 77 -11.36 -12.57 1.37
CA ASN A 77 -12.31 -13.67 1.45
C ASN A 77 -12.44 -14.18 2.88
N THR A 78 -11.32 -14.31 3.58
CA THR A 78 -11.27 -14.81 4.96
C THR A 78 -11.26 -13.70 6.01
N ARG A 79 -11.12 -12.44 5.59
CA ARG A 79 -10.95 -11.25 6.44
C ARG A 79 -9.81 -11.39 7.45
N LYS A 80 -8.75 -12.11 7.07
CA LYS A 80 -7.59 -12.41 7.92
C LYS A 80 -6.29 -12.06 7.21
N ASN A 81 -5.25 -11.80 8.00
CA ASN A 81 -3.91 -11.59 7.46
C ASN A 81 -3.23 -12.92 7.12
N ILE A 82 -2.72 -13.02 5.91
CA ILE A 82 -1.82 -14.05 5.41
C ILE A 82 -0.45 -13.82 6.07
N PRO A 83 0.14 -14.84 6.71
CA PRO A 83 1.52 -14.74 7.21
C PRO A 83 2.49 -14.47 6.06
N VAL A 84 3.49 -13.61 6.28
CA VAL A 84 4.50 -13.25 5.26
C VAL A 84 5.16 -14.50 4.66
N GLN A 85 5.41 -15.54 5.46
CA GLN A 85 6.05 -16.80 5.04
C GLN A 85 5.20 -17.62 4.07
N LYS A 86 3.87 -17.39 4.05
CA LYS A 86 2.93 -18.06 3.15
C LYS A 86 2.62 -17.20 1.92
N MET A 87 3.06 -15.95 1.90
CA MET A 87 3.00 -15.14 0.71
C MET A 87 3.98 -15.73 -0.29
N GLY A 88 3.47 -16.07 -1.47
CA GLY A 88 4.26 -16.60 -2.56
C GLY A 88 3.91 -15.86 -3.84
N PHE A 89 4.66 -16.14 -4.90
CA PHE A 89 4.48 -15.49 -6.20
C PHE A 89 3.01 -15.48 -6.65
N GLU A 90 2.29 -16.59 -6.57
CA GLU A 90 0.88 -16.66 -7.02
C GLU A 90 -0.03 -15.67 -6.29
N ILE A 91 0.17 -15.49 -4.98
CA ILE A 91 -0.63 -14.54 -4.19
C ILE A 91 -0.29 -13.11 -4.59
N ILE A 92 0.99 -12.79 -4.71
CA ILE A 92 1.48 -11.47 -5.12
C ILE A 92 0.98 -11.14 -6.54
N ASN A 93 1.14 -12.08 -7.46
CA ASN A 93 0.72 -11.99 -8.85
C ASN A 93 -0.78 -11.71 -8.96
N ARG A 94 -1.61 -12.49 -8.24
CA ARG A 94 -3.06 -12.30 -8.19
C ARG A 94 -3.46 -10.95 -7.59
N LYS A 95 -2.79 -10.51 -6.53
CA LYS A 95 -3.04 -9.23 -5.88
C LYS A 95 -2.71 -8.06 -6.81
N ILE A 96 -1.59 -8.11 -7.52
CA ILE A 96 -1.24 -7.08 -8.51
C ILE A 96 -2.20 -7.12 -9.70
N ASN A 97 -2.63 -8.29 -10.16
CA ASN A 97 -3.65 -8.40 -11.21
C ASN A 97 -4.95 -7.73 -10.80
N LYS A 98 -5.40 -7.97 -9.56
CA LYS A 98 -6.59 -7.31 -9.02
C LYS A 98 -6.40 -5.79 -8.97
N TYR A 99 -5.27 -5.32 -8.46
CA TYR A 99 -4.94 -3.89 -8.44
C TYR A 99 -4.99 -3.28 -9.85
N LEU A 100 -4.41 -3.95 -10.84
CA LEU A 100 -4.37 -3.48 -12.22
C LEU A 100 -5.74 -3.52 -12.92
N SER A 101 -6.64 -4.42 -12.51
CA SER A 101 -7.99 -4.52 -13.09
C SER A 101 -8.87 -3.29 -12.82
N GLU A 102 -8.48 -2.46 -11.86
CA GLU A 102 -9.14 -1.17 -11.60
C GLU A 102 -8.81 -0.13 -12.68
N TYR A 103 -7.69 -0.29 -13.38
CA TYR A 103 -7.19 0.67 -14.36
C TYR A 103 -7.39 0.21 -15.81
N ALA A 104 -7.42 -1.12 -16.05
CA ALA A 104 -7.47 -1.71 -17.37
C ALA A 104 -8.39 -2.93 -17.44
N SER A 105 -9.08 -3.09 -18.56
CA SER A 105 -9.96 -4.24 -18.84
C SER A 105 -9.18 -5.54 -19.12
N SER A 106 -7.93 -5.45 -19.54
CA SER A 106 -7.02 -6.58 -19.74
C SER A 106 -5.56 -6.18 -19.53
N GLU A 107 -4.68 -7.17 -19.35
CA GLU A 107 -3.25 -6.92 -19.22
C GLU A 107 -2.64 -6.36 -20.52
N GLY A 108 -3.12 -6.79 -21.68
CA GLY A 108 -2.69 -6.26 -22.97
C GLY A 108 -2.98 -4.76 -23.11
N ALA A 109 -4.12 -4.29 -22.59
CA ALA A 109 -4.51 -2.88 -22.64
C ALA A 109 -3.55 -1.98 -21.86
N LEU A 110 -2.90 -2.48 -20.79
CA LEU A 110 -1.87 -1.73 -20.06
C LEU A 110 -0.65 -1.41 -20.94
N TRP A 111 -0.38 -2.22 -21.96
CA TRP A 111 0.70 -2.01 -22.91
C TRP A 111 0.29 -1.15 -24.11
N THR A 112 -0.94 -1.32 -24.62
CA THR A 112 -1.35 -0.74 -25.91
C THR A 112 -2.19 0.52 -25.78
N ASP A 113 -2.97 0.66 -24.70
CA ASP A 113 -4.02 1.68 -24.60
C ASP A 113 -3.54 2.91 -23.81
N ARG A 114 -2.21 3.04 -23.64
CA ARG A 114 -1.53 4.17 -22.99
C ARG A 114 -2.05 4.46 -21.57
N ILE A 115 -2.52 3.43 -20.88
CA ILE A 115 -3.09 3.55 -19.53
C ILE A 115 -2.03 4.06 -18.54
N LEU A 116 -0.79 3.60 -18.70
CA LEU A 116 0.35 4.00 -17.85
C LEU A 116 0.83 5.45 -18.08
N GLU A 117 0.36 6.10 -19.16
CA GLU A 117 0.70 7.48 -19.51
C GLU A 117 -0.34 8.49 -18.98
N ARG A 118 -1.47 8.01 -18.47
CA ARG A 118 -2.57 8.86 -18.05
C ARG A 118 -2.13 9.79 -16.91
N PRO A 119 -2.33 11.13 -17.02
CA PRO A 119 -1.92 12.07 -15.99
C PRO A 119 -2.74 11.95 -14.70
N ASP A 120 -3.95 11.40 -14.79
CA ASP A 120 -4.85 11.08 -13.68
C ASP A 120 -4.64 9.66 -13.12
N LEU A 121 -3.63 8.93 -13.60
CA LEU A 121 -3.28 7.62 -13.05
C LEU A 121 -2.71 7.76 -11.64
N ASP A 122 -3.58 7.66 -10.65
CA ASP A 122 -3.20 7.64 -9.24
C ASP A 122 -2.70 6.25 -8.82
N MET A 123 -1.53 5.88 -9.35
CA MET A 123 -0.80 4.69 -8.92
C MET A 123 0.22 5.09 -7.85
N GLU A 124 0.00 4.65 -6.61
CA GLU A 124 0.93 4.94 -5.52
C GLU A 124 2.34 4.47 -5.91
N ASN A 125 3.36 5.33 -5.70
CA ASN A 125 4.73 5.07 -6.15
C ASN A 125 5.30 3.72 -5.69
N LYS A 126 4.84 3.21 -4.53
CA LYS A 126 5.23 1.91 -4.00
C LYS A 126 4.82 0.72 -4.89
N PHE A 127 3.73 0.83 -5.66
CA PHE A 127 3.24 -0.23 -6.55
C PHE A 127 3.94 -0.23 -7.91
N LYS A 128 4.50 0.90 -8.36
CA LYS A 128 5.07 1.03 -9.73
C LYS A 128 6.12 -0.05 -10.04
N PRO A 129 7.11 -0.34 -9.17
CA PRO A 129 8.09 -1.39 -9.47
C PRO A 129 7.49 -2.80 -9.47
N ALA A 130 6.52 -3.07 -8.58
CA ALA A 130 5.80 -4.34 -8.55
C ALA A 130 4.99 -4.55 -9.84
N VAL A 131 4.32 -3.50 -10.33
CA VAL A 131 3.62 -3.49 -11.61
C VAL A 131 4.59 -3.70 -12.78
N ALA A 132 5.74 -3.03 -12.79
CA ALA A 132 6.76 -3.19 -13.83
C ALA A 132 7.25 -4.65 -13.94
N TYR A 133 7.66 -5.27 -12.84
CA TYR A 133 8.06 -6.67 -12.86
C TYR A 133 6.92 -7.60 -13.26
N ARG A 134 5.69 -7.33 -12.80
CA ARG A 134 4.52 -8.12 -13.16
C ARG A 134 4.24 -8.09 -14.65
N LEU A 135 4.27 -6.91 -15.27
CA LEU A 135 4.03 -6.74 -16.71
C LEU A 135 5.10 -7.46 -17.54
N LEU A 136 6.38 -7.35 -17.13
CA LEU A 136 7.48 -8.06 -17.79
C LEU A 136 7.36 -9.58 -17.61
N PHE A 137 6.94 -10.03 -16.43
CA PHE A 137 6.68 -11.45 -16.18
C PHE A 137 5.53 -11.96 -17.08
N GLY A 138 4.45 -11.19 -17.22
CA GLY A 138 3.32 -11.55 -18.08
C GLY A 138 3.72 -11.71 -19.54
N LEU A 139 4.53 -10.78 -20.06
CA LEU A 139 5.10 -10.91 -21.40
C LEU A 139 5.94 -12.20 -21.55
N ALA A 140 6.76 -12.53 -20.53
CA ALA A 140 7.61 -13.72 -20.54
C ALA A 140 6.83 -15.04 -20.42
N ASP A 141 5.68 -15.04 -19.74
CA ASP A 141 4.90 -16.25 -19.45
C ASP A 141 3.95 -16.66 -20.60
N LYS A 142 3.79 -15.78 -21.61
CA LYS A 142 3.03 -16.00 -22.86
C LYS A 142 1.50 -16.03 -22.72
N ASP A 143 0.96 -15.82 -21.52
CA ASP A 143 -0.49 -15.87 -21.24
C ASP A 143 -1.22 -14.53 -21.48
N VAL A 144 -0.51 -13.52 -22.00
CA VAL A 144 -1.07 -12.20 -22.34
C VAL A 144 -1.56 -12.19 -23.79
N ASP A 145 -2.80 -11.74 -24.02
CA ASP A 145 -3.68 -11.75 -25.23
C ASP A 145 -3.03 -11.44 -26.62
N LYS A 146 -1.94 -12.16 -26.98
CA LYS A 146 -1.03 -12.05 -28.16
C LYS A 146 0.34 -11.38 -27.92
N GLY A 147 0.91 -11.60 -26.74
CA GLY A 147 2.35 -11.70 -26.48
C GLY A 147 3.20 -10.47 -26.83
N TRP A 148 4.41 -10.71 -27.33
CA TRP A 148 5.44 -9.71 -27.66
C TRP A 148 4.99 -8.60 -28.60
N SER A 149 3.88 -8.78 -29.32
CA SER A 149 3.27 -7.71 -30.12
C SER A 149 2.76 -6.55 -29.26
N CYS A 150 2.42 -6.79 -27.98
CA CYS A 150 2.12 -5.74 -27.01
C CYS A 150 3.35 -4.84 -26.79
N PHE A 151 4.55 -5.41 -26.64
CA PHE A 151 5.78 -4.64 -26.48
C PHE A 151 6.15 -3.87 -27.76
N GLU A 152 5.93 -4.48 -28.93
CA GLU A 152 6.11 -3.82 -30.22
C GLU A 152 5.24 -2.56 -30.34
N LYS A 153 3.93 -2.72 -30.06
CA LYS A 153 2.90 -1.69 -30.19
C LYS A 153 2.89 -0.69 -29.05
N ALA A 154 3.49 -1.02 -27.90
CA ALA A 154 3.62 -0.11 -26.77
C ALA A 154 4.31 1.19 -27.22
N SER A 155 3.87 2.30 -26.66
CA SER A 155 4.52 3.59 -26.86
C SER A 155 5.91 3.60 -26.20
N VAL A 156 6.72 4.62 -26.51
CA VAL A 156 8.02 4.81 -25.85
C VAL A 156 7.80 5.16 -24.38
N GLU A 157 6.77 5.95 -24.09
CA GLU A 157 6.40 6.44 -22.77
C GLU A 157 5.95 5.30 -21.85
N THR A 158 5.19 4.32 -22.36
CA THR A 158 4.79 3.12 -21.62
C THR A 158 6.03 2.29 -21.24
N VAL A 159 6.98 2.11 -22.16
CA VAL A 159 8.23 1.41 -21.87
C VAL A 159 9.09 2.21 -20.89
N GLU A 160 9.13 3.54 -21.02
CA GLU A 160 9.89 4.41 -20.12
C GLU A 160 9.30 4.43 -18.70
N PHE A 161 7.98 4.36 -18.54
CA PHE A 161 7.33 4.19 -17.24
C PHE A 161 7.84 2.93 -16.54
N ILE A 162 7.88 1.81 -17.26
CA ILE A 162 8.38 0.53 -16.74
C ILE A 162 9.87 0.66 -16.39
N CYS A 163 10.68 1.24 -17.28
CA CYS A 163 12.11 1.40 -17.05
C CYS A 163 12.42 2.32 -15.86
N SER A 164 11.73 3.44 -15.74
CA SER A 164 11.85 4.37 -14.59
C SER A 164 11.44 3.70 -13.28
N ALA A 165 10.40 2.87 -13.29
CA ALA A 165 10.00 2.09 -12.12
C ALA A 165 11.08 1.07 -11.71
N LEU A 166 11.72 0.40 -12.66
CA LEU A 166 12.85 -0.51 -12.40
C LEU A 166 14.11 0.22 -11.90
N ASP A 167 14.42 1.38 -12.49
CA ASP A 167 15.54 2.21 -12.04
C ASP A 167 15.35 2.63 -10.58
N SER A 168 14.11 2.96 -10.19
CA SER A 168 13.78 3.37 -8.81
C SER A 168 14.00 2.28 -7.75
N CYS A 169 14.01 1.00 -8.16
CA CYS A 169 14.32 -0.13 -7.28
C CYS A 169 15.73 -0.71 -7.51
N GLY A 170 16.56 -0.04 -8.30
CA GLY A 170 17.98 -0.39 -8.52
C GLY A 170 18.24 -1.35 -9.69
N ASP A 171 17.23 -1.80 -10.43
CA ASP A 171 17.37 -2.73 -11.57
C ASP A 171 17.68 -2.00 -12.89
N THR A 172 18.75 -1.22 -12.87
CA THR A 172 19.14 -0.33 -13.99
C THR A 172 19.57 -1.05 -15.25
N GLU A 173 20.10 -2.26 -15.13
CA GLU A 173 20.56 -3.06 -16.28
C GLU A 173 19.37 -3.56 -17.13
N VAL A 174 18.31 -4.03 -16.46
CA VAL A 174 17.08 -4.47 -17.14
C VAL A 174 16.42 -3.27 -17.82
N ALA A 175 16.30 -2.14 -17.13
CA ALA A 175 15.79 -0.90 -17.69
C ALA A 175 16.58 -0.44 -18.92
N ARG A 176 17.92 -0.40 -18.83
CA ARG A 176 18.79 -0.02 -19.95
C ARG A 176 18.61 -0.96 -21.14
N THR A 177 18.53 -2.27 -20.90
CA THR A 177 18.35 -3.26 -21.96
C THR A 177 17.00 -3.07 -22.64
N LEU A 178 15.91 -2.89 -21.90
CA LEU A 178 14.58 -2.64 -22.45
C LEU A 178 14.51 -1.38 -23.30
N ARG A 179 15.11 -0.26 -22.83
CA ARG A 179 15.22 0.98 -23.62
C ARG A 179 15.94 0.74 -24.94
N HIS A 180 17.08 0.02 -24.89
CA HIS A 180 17.87 -0.26 -26.07
C HIS A 180 17.13 -1.15 -27.08
N LEU A 181 16.32 -2.09 -26.58
CA LEU A 181 15.48 -2.94 -27.42
C LEU A 181 14.31 -2.20 -28.05
N LYS A 182 13.72 -1.25 -27.32
CA LYS A 182 12.63 -0.42 -27.85
C LYS A 182 13.13 0.61 -28.86
N ALA A 183 14.36 1.12 -28.69
CA ALA A 183 14.98 2.07 -29.60
C ALA A 183 15.44 1.45 -30.95
N ALA A 184 15.55 0.12 -31.03
CA ALA A 184 15.93 -0.56 -32.27
C ALA A 184 14.83 -0.40 -33.34
N ASN A 185 15.20 -0.01 -34.57
CA ASN A 185 14.28 0.12 -35.69
C ASN A 185 14.78 -0.69 -36.91
N PRO A 186 14.10 -1.79 -37.31
CA PRO A 186 12.89 -2.35 -36.70
C PRO A 186 13.16 -3.06 -35.36
N ILE A 187 12.15 -3.14 -34.50
CA ILE A 187 12.23 -3.85 -33.22
C ILE A 187 12.40 -5.34 -33.48
N ASN A 188 13.47 -5.94 -32.94
CA ASN A 188 13.70 -7.38 -33.05
C ASN A 188 12.94 -8.14 -31.94
N LEU A 189 11.69 -8.51 -32.20
CA LEU A 189 10.84 -9.21 -31.23
C LEU A 189 11.39 -10.56 -30.78
N LYS A 190 12.18 -11.24 -31.61
CA LYS A 190 12.84 -12.48 -31.23
C LYS A 190 13.82 -12.24 -30.09
N TYR A 191 14.62 -11.18 -30.18
CA TYR A 191 15.58 -10.85 -29.13
C TYR A 191 14.91 -10.38 -27.84
N VAL A 192 13.86 -9.55 -27.93
CA VAL A 192 13.04 -9.16 -26.76
C VAL A 192 12.48 -10.39 -26.05
N ARG A 193 11.94 -11.32 -26.84
CA ARG A 193 11.42 -12.60 -26.34
C ARG A 193 12.50 -13.42 -25.65
N ASP A 194 13.61 -13.65 -26.32
CA ASP A 194 14.69 -14.49 -25.80
C ASP A 194 15.24 -13.90 -24.50
N TYR A 195 15.42 -12.57 -24.44
CA TYR A 195 15.84 -11.86 -23.24
C TYR A 195 14.87 -12.08 -22.06
N LEU A 196 13.58 -11.79 -22.24
CA LEU A 196 12.61 -11.85 -21.14
C LEU A 196 12.28 -13.28 -20.72
N VAL A 197 12.24 -14.25 -21.66
CA VAL A 197 12.03 -15.66 -21.32
C VAL A 197 13.22 -16.23 -20.54
N ASN A 198 14.45 -15.92 -20.96
CA ASN A 198 15.66 -16.37 -20.25
C ASN A 198 15.76 -15.75 -18.85
N ASN A 199 15.21 -14.54 -18.66
CA ASN A 199 15.20 -13.85 -17.37
C ASN A 199 13.90 -14.05 -16.57
N LYS A 200 12.99 -14.94 -16.98
CA LYS A 200 11.68 -15.09 -16.33
C LYS A 200 11.79 -15.42 -14.83
N ALA A 201 12.69 -16.34 -14.48
CA ALA A 201 12.92 -16.72 -13.08
C ALA A 201 13.49 -15.56 -12.26
N TYR A 202 14.40 -14.78 -12.85
CA TYR A 202 14.96 -13.58 -12.22
C TYR A 202 13.86 -12.54 -11.94
N ILE A 203 13.02 -12.23 -12.92
CA ILE A 203 11.91 -11.28 -12.79
C ILE A 203 10.94 -11.73 -11.70
N ARG A 204 10.59 -13.02 -11.67
CA ARG A 204 9.73 -13.62 -10.64
C ARG A 204 10.29 -13.40 -9.24
N THR A 205 11.57 -13.69 -9.04
CA THR A 205 12.24 -13.54 -7.74
C THR A 205 12.33 -12.08 -7.33
N LYS A 206 12.69 -11.18 -8.26
CA LYS A 206 12.76 -9.74 -8.00
C LYS A 206 11.42 -9.14 -7.62
N LEU A 207 10.33 -9.55 -8.28
CA LEU A 207 8.99 -9.15 -7.87
C LEU A 207 8.70 -9.53 -6.42
N CYS A 208 8.95 -10.78 -6.05
CA CYS A 208 8.67 -11.26 -4.70
C CYS A 208 9.52 -10.53 -3.66
N ASN A 209 10.83 -10.40 -3.91
CA ASN A 209 11.75 -9.72 -3.01
C ASN A 209 11.37 -8.25 -2.83
N TYR A 210 11.04 -7.55 -3.92
CA TYR A 210 10.60 -6.15 -3.84
C TYR A 210 9.38 -6.00 -2.94
N VAL A 211 8.39 -6.90 -3.06
CA VAL A 211 7.20 -6.89 -2.20
C VAL A 211 7.54 -7.20 -0.75
N TYR A 212 8.42 -8.17 -0.47
CA TYR A 212 8.85 -8.50 0.89
C TYR A 212 9.63 -7.37 1.56
N ASP A 213 10.61 -6.81 0.86
CA ASP A 213 11.48 -5.74 1.37
C ASP A 213 10.68 -4.47 1.66
N ASN A 214 9.58 -4.27 0.93
CA ASN A 214 8.71 -3.12 1.08
C ASN A 214 7.37 -3.47 1.72
N ILE A 215 7.24 -4.64 2.37
CA ILE A 215 5.93 -5.13 2.81
C ILE A 215 5.23 -4.11 3.70
N ASN A 216 5.95 -3.48 4.63
CA ASN A 216 5.39 -2.49 5.56
C ASN A 216 4.92 -1.18 4.90
N LYS A 217 5.23 -0.95 3.62
CA LYS A 217 4.80 0.24 2.87
C LYS A 217 3.46 0.02 2.17
N PHE A 218 3.07 -1.23 1.91
CA PHE A 218 1.86 -1.57 1.16
C PHE A 218 0.58 -1.45 1.96
#